data_AF-A0A367FMQ5-F1
#
_entry.id   AF-A0A367FMQ5-F1
#
_cell.length_a   1.000
_cell.length_b   1.000
_cell.length_c   1.000
_cell.angle_alpha   90.00
_cell.angle_beta   90.00
_cell.angle_gamma   90.00
#
_symmetry.space_group_name_H-M   'P 1'
#
loop_
_entity.id
_entity.type
_entity.pdbx_description
1 polymer ?
#
loop_
_entity_poly.entity_id
_entity_poly.type
_entity_poly.pdbx_seq_one_letter_code
_entity_poly.pdbx_strand_id
1 'polypeptide(L)'
;MGDFVGVDPANLRELAVRLQRLHAVLARHGPAMQQKMQKWGSDLDFTVLPRLLDEALDDARDMEARAVRAYEVARHDTDERAAGRNSGAHRAAPGAVRLDWTATGHSGHQARHDAATLENAITAPDGGTGPDVAGSGGGAARHATDPGGTGPDASALRESLLRHRDDHAYLGAFWAEACPLALQAARSLARRAGAAVSGTGSTRSTGAGTVTGPMSREVFDPESAGILRALGSSLAAATQMRRGTGKDRRPLISDEVRAAVTGYEDPWSVAMLVKYGPGGKTWDSAFLAELTRAMLDAREAGAIDVPLPERTDANGARIAALRAEFDPVVAVMDRASENGRAARHVLGDPATGPRYAAMLVGDDWHTPGPPGERADLSGHAGDFLMASVSAGRGVTEDAKESAWAVVAIARAASAFTERRPEAVLPCGVRAALAFTADRYLPDLAAPRGRNEARLRGGDPPGSWTPHIDATDLARFLGHAFPDPADRDAFTARMDAHRRGGPGE
;
A
#
# COMPACT_ATOMS: atom_id res chain seq x y z
N MET A 1 18.18 -46.95 -3.24
CA MET A 1 18.34 -47.00 -1.78
C MET A 1 17.66 -45.76 -1.24
N GLY A 2 16.48 -45.91 -0.64
CA GLY A 2 15.84 -44.81 0.08
C GLY A 2 16.35 -44.87 1.50
N ASP A 3 17.33 -44.04 1.84
CA ASP A 3 17.81 -43.95 3.21
C ASP A 3 16.76 -43.22 4.04
N PHE A 4 16.04 -43.99 4.85
CA PHE A 4 15.02 -43.52 5.74
C PHE A 4 15.65 -42.98 7.02
N VAL A 5 15.32 -41.76 7.39
CA VAL A 5 15.51 -41.26 8.76
C VAL A 5 14.12 -40.92 9.27
N GLY A 6 13.65 -41.65 10.29
CA GLY A 6 12.44 -41.25 11.01
C GLY A 6 12.75 -39.97 11.77
N VAL A 7 12.28 -38.84 11.26
CA VAL A 7 12.55 -37.54 11.88
C VAL A 7 11.35 -37.12 12.71
N ASP A 8 11.60 -36.77 13.97
CA ASP A 8 10.60 -36.17 14.86
C ASP A 8 10.25 -34.75 14.35
N PRO A 9 8.98 -34.49 13.97
CA PRO A 9 8.53 -33.19 13.49
C PRO A 9 8.79 -32.06 14.50
N ALA A 10 8.76 -32.34 15.80
CA ALA A 10 9.03 -31.35 16.84
C ALA A 10 10.49 -30.91 16.81
N ASN A 11 11.41 -31.85 16.64
CA ASN A 11 12.84 -31.56 16.54
C ASN A 11 13.19 -30.80 15.26
N LEU A 12 12.54 -31.12 14.12
CA LEU A 12 12.69 -30.34 12.89
C LEU A 12 12.21 -28.90 13.04
N ARG A 13 11.05 -28.71 13.67
CA ARG A 13 10.52 -27.38 13.94
C ARG A 13 11.41 -26.59 14.87
N GLU A 14 11.93 -27.21 15.93
CA GLU A 14 12.86 -26.55 16.84
C GLU A 14 14.17 -26.15 16.12
N LEU A 15 14.69 -27.03 15.27
CA LEU A 15 15.88 -26.74 14.47
C LEU A 15 15.66 -25.59 13.49
N ALA A 16 14.51 -25.57 12.79
CA ALA A 16 14.13 -24.46 11.93
C ALA A 16 14.07 -23.13 12.69
N VAL A 17 13.45 -23.11 13.88
CA VAL A 17 13.40 -21.91 14.75
C VAL A 17 14.81 -21.47 15.17
N ARG A 18 15.70 -22.41 15.50
CA ARG A 18 17.09 -22.10 15.86
C ARG A 18 17.87 -21.51 14.68
N LEU A 19 17.69 -22.04 13.47
CA LEU A 19 18.30 -21.50 12.25
C LEU A 19 17.76 -20.11 11.90
N GLN A 20 16.45 -19.88 12.03
CA GLN A 20 15.85 -18.55 11.88
C GLN A 20 16.41 -17.53 12.88
N ARG A 21 16.57 -17.93 14.16
CA ARG A 21 17.20 -17.07 15.17
C ARG A 21 18.66 -16.76 14.83
N LEU A 22 19.41 -17.74 14.34
CA LEU A 22 20.78 -17.54 13.88
C LEU A 22 20.83 -16.53 12.73
N HIS A 23 19.98 -16.69 11.72
CA HIS A 23 19.86 -15.73 10.63
C HIS A 23 19.52 -14.33 11.15
N ALA A 24 18.52 -14.17 12.01
CA ALA A 24 18.12 -12.86 12.53
C ALA A 24 19.26 -12.15 13.30
N VAL A 25 20.02 -12.90 14.11
CA VAL A 25 21.19 -12.36 14.82
C VAL A 25 22.27 -11.95 13.82
N LEU A 26 22.58 -12.80 12.84
CA LEU A 26 23.63 -12.51 11.87
C LEU A 26 23.24 -11.40 10.89
N ALA A 27 21.99 -11.30 10.44
CA ALA A 27 21.51 -10.20 9.61
C ALA A 27 21.61 -8.85 10.35
N ARG A 28 21.26 -8.83 11.65
CA ARG A 28 21.37 -7.63 12.49
C ARG A 28 22.81 -7.19 12.71
N HIS A 29 23.73 -8.13 12.92
CA HIS A 29 25.12 -7.82 13.28
C HIS A 29 26.11 -7.89 12.10
N GLY A 30 25.71 -8.48 10.98
CA GLY A 30 26.51 -8.73 9.78
C GLY A 30 27.15 -7.46 9.20
N PRO A 31 26.38 -6.39 8.94
CA PRO A 31 26.94 -5.14 8.43
C PRO A 31 28.01 -4.54 9.35
N ALA A 32 27.79 -4.59 10.66
CA ALA A 32 28.77 -4.11 11.65
C ALA A 32 30.03 -4.99 11.72
N MET A 33 29.89 -6.31 11.57
CA MET A 33 31.02 -7.23 11.46
C MET A 33 31.83 -6.94 10.20
N GLN A 34 31.18 -6.82 9.05
CA GLN A 34 31.82 -6.49 7.78
C GLN A 34 32.58 -5.16 7.85
N GLN A 35 31.94 -4.12 8.40
CA GLN A 35 32.57 -2.81 8.58
C GLN A 35 33.81 -2.86 9.49
N LYS A 36 33.74 -3.59 10.61
CA LYS A 36 34.88 -3.74 11.53
C LYS A 36 36.02 -4.54 10.90
N MET A 37 35.70 -5.61 10.17
CA MET A 37 36.71 -6.45 9.50
C MET A 37 37.42 -5.69 8.38
N GLN A 38 36.69 -4.89 7.59
CA GLN A 38 37.28 -3.98 6.62
C GLN A 38 38.18 -2.94 7.29
N LYS A 39 37.74 -2.36 8.41
CA LYS A 39 38.55 -1.41 9.20
C LYS A 39 39.84 -2.03 9.75
N TRP A 40 39.83 -3.32 10.06
CA TRP A 40 41.00 -4.05 10.55
C TRP A 40 41.91 -4.58 9.45
N GLY A 41 41.59 -4.35 8.18
CA GLY A 41 42.39 -4.83 7.05
C GLY A 41 42.38 -6.36 6.94
N SER A 42 41.26 -7.00 7.30
CA SER A 42 41.12 -8.46 7.15
C SER A 42 41.16 -8.85 5.66
N ASP A 43 41.97 -9.85 5.33
CA ASP A 43 42.05 -10.45 3.97
C ASP A 43 40.84 -11.34 3.64
N LEU A 44 39.95 -11.60 4.61
CA LEU A 44 38.76 -12.41 4.41
C LEU A 44 37.70 -11.65 3.61
N ASP A 45 37.24 -12.25 2.52
CA ASP A 45 36.15 -11.72 1.70
C ASP A 45 34.78 -12.00 2.35
N PHE A 46 34.19 -10.97 2.92
CA PHE A 46 32.86 -11.02 3.51
C PHE A 46 31.73 -10.66 2.53
N THR A 47 32.02 -10.49 1.24
CA THR A 47 30.99 -10.20 0.23
C THR A 47 30.03 -11.37 0.00
N VAL A 48 30.45 -12.60 0.34
CA VAL A 48 29.62 -13.82 0.25
C VAL A 48 28.67 -13.99 1.44
N LEU A 49 28.91 -13.26 2.54
CA LEU A 49 28.18 -13.45 3.79
C LEU A 49 26.67 -13.15 3.67
N PRO A 50 26.21 -12.11 2.94
CA PRO A 50 24.79 -11.93 2.65
C PRO A 50 24.17 -13.14 1.92
N ARG A 51 24.86 -13.70 0.92
CA ARG A 51 24.38 -14.88 0.18
C ARG A 51 24.23 -16.10 1.09
N LEU A 52 25.22 -16.38 1.93
CA LEU A 52 25.17 -17.48 2.89
C LEU A 52 24.07 -17.28 3.95
N LEU A 53 23.76 -16.04 4.31
CA LEU A 53 22.65 -15.73 5.20
C LEU A 53 21.29 -16.02 4.56
N ASP A 54 21.15 -15.69 3.28
CA ASP A 54 19.95 -16.00 2.50
C ASP A 54 19.80 -17.52 2.34
N GLU A 55 20.87 -18.23 1.97
CA GLU A 55 20.89 -19.70 1.86
C GLU A 55 20.52 -20.38 3.19
N ALA A 56 21.08 -19.93 4.32
CA ALA A 56 20.76 -20.49 5.63
C ALA A 56 19.30 -20.21 6.08
N LEU A 57 18.73 -19.08 5.65
CA LEU A 57 17.32 -18.77 5.91
C LEU A 57 16.41 -19.64 5.04
N ASP A 58 16.76 -19.82 3.77
CA ASP A 58 16.07 -20.74 2.87
C ASP A 58 16.12 -22.16 3.43
N ASP A 59 17.27 -22.65 3.91
CA ASP A 59 17.39 -23.94 4.60
C ASP A 59 16.48 -24.02 5.83
N ALA A 60 16.41 -22.97 6.65
CA ALA A 60 15.54 -22.94 7.82
C ALA A 60 14.05 -23.07 7.43
N ARG A 61 13.64 -22.39 6.36
CA ARG A 61 12.28 -22.46 5.81
C ARG A 61 11.99 -23.82 5.21
N ASP A 62 12.94 -24.38 4.49
CA ASP A 62 12.97 -25.74 3.96
C ASP A 62 12.69 -26.76 5.08
N MET A 63 13.37 -26.62 6.23
CA MET A 63 13.15 -27.46 7.39
C MET A 63 11.79 -27.23 8.05
N GLU A 64 11.32 -25.98 8.13
CA GLU A 64 9.99 -25.66 8.66
C GLU A 64 8.85 -26.24 7.79
N ALA A 65 8.91 -26.04 6.47
CA ALA A 65 7.93 -26.56 5.53
C ALA A 65 7.85 -28.08 5.58
N ARG A 66 9.01 -28.75 5.68
CA ARG A 66 9.07 -30.20 5.90
C ARG A 66 8.45 -30.61 7.23
N ALA A 67 8.71 -29.87 8.31
CA ALA A 67 8.10 -30.14 9.62
C ALA A 67 6.57 -30.03 9.58
N VAL A 68 6.03 -28.97 8.96
CA VAL A 68 4.58 -28.78 8.81
C VAL A 68 3.94 -29.93 8.05
N ARG A 69 4.50 -30.33 6.90
CA ARG A 69 3.99 -31.45 6.12
C ARG A 69 4.08 -32.78 6.87
N ALA A 70 5.12 -32.95 7.70
CA ALA A 70 5.20 -34.09 8.61
C ALA A 70 4.03 -34.13 9.58
N TYR A 71 3.65 -32.98 10.17
CA TYR A 71 2.50 -32.90 11.08
C TYR A 71 1.18 -33.21 10.37
N GLU A 72 0.99 -32.73 9.14
CA GLU A 72 -0.21 -33.01 8.35
C GLU A 72 -0.36 -34.49 8.04
N VAL A 73 0.72 -35.13 7.58
CA VAL A 73 0.72 -36.58 7.29
C VAL A 73 0.54 -37.37 8.59
N ALA A 74 1.18 -36.99 9.70
CA ALA A 74 0.96 -37.62 11.01
C ALA A 74 -0.52 -37.57 11.43
N ARG A 75 -1.16 -36.43 11.20
CA ARG A 75 -2.57 -36.19 11.55
C ARG A 75 -3.50 -37.06 10.70
N HIS A 76 -3.27 -37.10 9.38
CA HIS A 76 -4.01 -37.99 8.48
C HIS A 76 -3.85 -39.47 8.86
N ASP A 77 -2.63 -39.90 9.20
CA ASP A 77 -2.35 -41.27 9.67
C ASP A 77 -3.11 -41.62 10.95
N THR A 78 -3.22 -40.67 11.89
CA THR A 78 -4.02 -40.87 13.12
C THR A 78 -5.52 -40.90 12.85
N ASP A 79 -6.03 -40.08 11.93
CA ASP A 79 -7.45 -40.00 11.59
C ASP A 79 -7.90 -41.26 10.82
N GLU A 80 -7.08 -41.78 9.90
CA GLU A 80 -7.35 -43.06 9.21
C GLU A 80 -7.30 -44.26 10.16
N ARG A 81 -6.35 -44.28 11.11
CA ARG A 81 -6.29 -45.32 12.15
C ARG A 81 -7.50 -45.26 13.10
N ALA A 82 -7.97 -44.06 13.42
CA ALA A 82 -9.17 -43.86 14.24
C ALA A 82 -10.46 -44.27 13.52
N ALA A 83 -10.55 -44.06 12.20
CA ALA A 83 -11.67 -44.50 11.37
C ALA A 83 -11.69 -46.02 11.11
N GLY A 84 -10.54 -46.70 11.26
CA GLY A 84 -10.33 -48.07 10.81
C GLY A 84 -10.50 -49.21 11.84
N ARG A 85 -10.58 -48.98 13.17
CA ARG A 85 -10.83 -50.08 14.14
C ARG A 85 -11.04 -49.64 15.60
N ASN A 86 -12.05 -50.24 16.25
CA ASN A 86 -12.12 -50.46 17.70
C ASN A 86 -10.89 -51.24 18.17
N SER A 87 -10.14 -50.75 19.16
CA SER A 87 -9.52 -51.50 20.29
C SER A 87 -8.42 -50.70 20.99
N GLY A 88 -8.54 -50.55 22.32
CA GLY A 88 -7.46 -50.69 23.29
C GLY A 88 -6.18 -49.85 23.13
N ALA A 89 -6.16 -48.70 23.82
CA ALA A 89 -5.04 -48.16 24.58
C ALA A 89 -3.60 -48.44 24.08
N HIS A 90 -3.02 -47.45 23.40
CA HIS A 90 -1.83 -46.70 23.84
C HIS A 90 -1.65 -45.51 22.85
N ARG A 91 -1.75 -44.26 23.33
CA ARG A 91 -1.35 -43.07 22.56
C ARG A 91 0.18 -43.10 22.42
N ALA A 92 0.68 -43.80 21.41
CA ALA A 92 2.06 -43.63 20.97
C ALA A 92 2.19 -42.23 20.35
N ALA A 93 3.30 -41.54 20.63
CA ALA A 93 3.70 -40.33 19.94
C ALA A 93 3.60 -40.55 18.41
N PRO A 94 3.32 -39.51 17.60
CA PRO A 94 3.17 -39.65 16.16
C PRO A 94 4.36 -40.45 15.60
N GLY A 95 4.05 -41.62 15.03
CA GLY A 95 5.06 -42.50 14.47
C GLY A 95 5.84 -41.79 13.36
N ALA A 96 7.09 -42.16 13.17
CA ALA A 96 7.97 -41.61 12.14
C ALA A 96 7.23 -41.43 10.80
N VAL A 97 7.05 -40.18 10.40
CA VAL A 97 6.25 -39.81 9.24
C VAL A 97 7.10 -39.89 7.99
N ARG A 98 6.55 -40.42 6.89
CA ARG A 98 7.21 -40.40 5.59
C ARG A 98 7.28 -38.95 5.08
N LEU A 99 8.42 -38.32 5.31
CA LEU A 99 8.72 -36.99 4.81
C LEU A 99 9.00 -37.03 3.30
N ASP A 100 8.24 -36.23 2.56
CA ASP A 100 8.56 -35.92 1.18
C ASP A 100 9.69 -34.88 1.16
N TRP A 101 10.91 -35.34 0.86
CA TRP A 101 12.09 -34.48 0.77
C TRP A 101 12.05 -33.50 -0.41
N THR A 102 11.10 -33.68 -1.35
CA THR A 102 10.84 -32.72 -2.44
C THR A 102 10.02 -31.51 -1.99
N ALA A 103 9.49 -31.50 -0.76
CA ALA A 103 8.98 -30.28 -0.14
C ALA A 103 10.15 -29.33 0.09
N THR A 104 10.32 -28.38 -0.82
CA THR A 104 11.27 -27.28 -0.72
C THR A 104 10.56 -26.09 -0.09
N GLY A 105 11.08 -25.57 1.02
CA GLY A 105 10.81 -24.21 1.52
C GLY A 105 11.59 -23.14 0.75
N HIS A 106 12.03 -23.46 -0.48
CA HIS A 106 12.52 -22.50 -1.44
C HIS A 106 11.46 -21.42 -1.62
N SER A 107 11.85 -20.22 -1.23
CA SER A 107 11.05 -19.01 -1.22
C SER A 107 10.29 -18.78 -2.54
N GLY A 108 10.89 -19.10 -3.70
CA GLY A 108 10.24 -19.01 -5.01
C GLY A 108 9.18 -20.08 -5.31
N HIS A 109 9.26 -21.28 -4.69
CA HIS A 109 8.23 -22.31 -4.80
C HIS A 109 7.04 -21.97 -3.89
N GLN A 110 7.31 -21.55 -2.64
CA GLN A 110 6.26 -21.09 -1.73
C GLN A 110 5.51 -19.89 -2.33
N ALA A 111 6.23 -18.93 -2.93
CA ALA A 111 5.61 -17.80 -3.61
C ALA A 111 4.64 -18.21 -4.73
N ARG A 112 4.99 -19.22 -5.54
CA ARG A 112 4.12 -19.76 -6.59
C ARG A 112 2.91 -20.50 -6.02
N HIS A 113 3.12 -21.25 -4.94
CA HIS A 113 2.02 -21.89 -4.22
C HIS A 113 1.05 -20.84 -3.66
N ASP A 114 1.56 -19.80 -3.01
CA ASP A 114 0.76 -18.72 -2.43
C ASP A 114 0.04 -17.89 -3.51
N ALA A 115 0.66 -17.71 -4.67
CA ALA A 115 0.00 -17.10 -5.84
C ALA A 115 -1.21 -17.94 -6.30
N ALA A 116 -1.05 -19.27 -6.40
CA ALA A 116 -2.15 -20.17 -6.72
C ALA A 116 -3.22 -20.21 -5.61
N THR A 117 -2.81 -20.12 -4.34
CA THR A 117 -3.75 -19.98 -3.21
C THR A 117 -4.55 -18.69 -3.29
N LEU A 118 -3.92 -17.58 -3.68
CA LEU A 118 -4.63 -16.32 -3.95
C LEU A 118 -5.62 -16.48 -5.11
N GLU A 119 -5.22 -17.13 -6.21
CA GLU A 119 -6.10 -17.43 -7.34
C GLU A 119 -7.35 -18.20 -6.89
N ASN A 120 -7.16 -19.30 -6.17
CA ASN A 120 -8.25 -20.09 -5.61
C ASN A 120 -9.14 -19.25 -4.68
N ALA A 121 -8.52 -18.42 -3.83
CA ALA A 121 -9.24 -17.56 -2.91
C ALA A 121 -10.11 -16.50 -3.62
N ILE A 122 -9.72 -16.01 -4.81
CA ILE A 122 -10.50 -15.00 -5.55
C ILE A 122 -11.47 -15.58 -6.58
N THR A 123 -11.23 -16.80 -7.06
CA THR A 123 -12.03 -17.49 -8.10
C THR A 123 -13.05 -18.47 -7.54
N ALA A 124 -12.90 -18.90 -6.27
CA ALA A 124 -13.84 -19.81 -5.64
C ALA A 124 -15.27 -19.26 -5.72
N PRO A 125 -16.24 -20.02 -6.28
CA PRO A 125 -17.61 -19.58 -6.37
C PRO A 125 -18.19 -19.35 -4.97
N ASP A 126 -18.92 -18.24 -4.81
CA ASP A 126 -19.63 -17.88 -3.59
C ASP A 126 -20.59 -18.99 -3.17
N GLY A 127 -20.19 -19.81 -2.19
CA GLY A 127 -21.03 -20.84 -1.60
C GLY A 127 -21.27 -22.05 -2.50
N GLY A 128 -20.45 -23.09 -2.35
CA GLY A 128 -20.76 -24.41 -2.88
C GLY A 128 -22.00 -25.03 -2.21
N THR A 129 -23.21 -24.69 -2.67
CA THR A 129 -24.24 -25.73 -2.86
C THR A 129 -23.97 -26.35 -4.22
N GLY A 130 -23.22 -27.46 -4.23
CA GLY A 130 -23.03 -28.25 -5.45
C GLY A 130 -24.38 -28.74 -6.01
N PRO A 131 -24.42 -29.17 -7.28
CA PRO A 131 -25.66 -29.66 -7.89
C PRO A 131 -26.17 -30.87 -7.11
N ASP A 132 -27.47 -30.85 -6.76
CA ASP A 132 -28.22 -31.96 -6.19
C ASP A 132 -27.99 -33.24 -7.02
N VAL A 133 -27.08 -34.10 -6.58
CA VAL A 133 -27.05 -35.50 -6.98
C VAL A 133 -28.05 -36.22 -6.09
N ALA A 134 -29.32 -36.12 -6.46
CA ALA A 134 -30.36 -36.99 -5.95
C ALA A 134 -30.08 -38.42 -6.47
N GLY A 135 -29.49 -39.29 -5.63
CA GLY A 135 -29.34 -40.69 -6.00
C GLY A 135 -28.47 -41.58 -5.11
N SER A 136 -29.06 -42.10 -4.04
CA SER A 136 -28.83 -43.44 -3.47
C SER A 136 -27.57 -43.72 -2.62
N GLY A 137 -27.75 -43.64 -1.29
CA GLY A 137 -27.63 -44.80 -0.41
C GLY A 137 -26.27 -45.14 0.22
N GLY A 138 -26.09 -44.78 1.51
CA GLY A 138 -25.12 -45.43 2.40
C GLY A 138 -24.50 -44.50 3.43
N GLY A 139 -25.05 -44.49 4.65
CA GLY A 139 -24.67 -43.57 5.72
C GLY A 139 -23.30 -43.83 6.36
N ALA A 140 -22.55 -42.75 6.56
CA ALA A 140 -21.66 -42.55 7.69
C ALA A 140 -21.60 -41.04 7.99
N ALA A 141 -21.92 -40.67 9.23
CA ALA A 141 -22.11 -39.30 9.68
C ALA A 141 -20.84 -38.44 9.46
N ARG A 142 -20.94 -37.50 8.52
CA ARG A 142 -20.01 -36.37 8.43
C ARG A 142 -20.47 -35.31 9.41
N HIS A 143 -19.60 -34.96 10.36
CA HIS A 143 -19.80 -33.84 11.26
C HIS A 143 -19.97 -32.55 10.47
N ALA A 144 -21.20 -32.05 10.46
CA ALA A 144 -21.57 -30.73 10.01
C ALA A 144 -21.27 -29.71 11.14
N THR A 145 -20.16 -29.00 11.01
CA THR A 145 -19.89 -27.70 11.65
C THR A 145 -18.86 -26.95 10.81
N ASP A 146 -19.29 -26.30 9.72
CA ASP A 146 -18.90 -24.91 9.44
C ASP A 146 -19.72 -24.33 8.27
N PRO A 147 -20.67 -23.41 8.49
CA PRO A 147 -21.36 -22.71 7.43
C PRO A 147 -20.59 -21.42 7.11
N GLY A 148 -19.73 -21.44 6.08
CA GLY A 148 -19.06 -20.22 5.57
C GLY A 148 -17.63 -20.35 5.06
N GLY A 149 -17.07 -21.57 4.95
CA GLY A 149 -15.64 -21.79 4.70
C GLY A 149 -15.16 -21.41 3.29
N THR A 150 -14.79 -20.16 3.09
CA THR A 150 -13.65 -19.75 2.23
C THR A 150 -12.31 -20.14 2.87
N GLY A 151 -12.24 -21.40 3.30
CA GLY A 151 -11.07 -22.23 3.61
C GLY A 151 -10.03 -21.72 4.63
N PRO A 152 -9.39 -22.61 5.41
CA PRO A 152 -8.18 -22.33 6.20
C PRO A 152 -6.99 -21.72 5.41
N ASP A 153 -7.12 -21.54 4.09
CA ASP A 153 -6.07 -21.12 3.16
C ASP A 153 -5.86 -19.60 3.11
N ALA A 154 -6.89 -18.78 3.32
CA ALA A 154 -6.77 -17.32 3.24
C ALA A 154 -5.96 -16.72 4.41
N SER A 155 -6.21 -17.24 5.62
CA SER A 155 -5.41 -16.88 6.80
C SER A 155 -3.96 -17.37 6.68
N ALA A 156 -3.73 -18.55 6.09
CA ALA A 156 -2.39 -19.07 5.82
C ALA A 156 -1.63 -18.21 4.80
N LEU A 157 -2.29 -17.78 3.71
CA LEU A 157 -1.73 -16.85 2.72
C LEU A 157 -1.31 -15.53 3.37
N ARG A 158 -2.20 -14.95 4.20
CA ARG A 158 -1.91 -13.71 4.93
C ARG A 158 -0.67 -13.86 5.81
N GLU A 159 -0.59 -14.93 6.59
CA GLU A 159 0.57 -15.21 7.45
C GLU A 159 1.85 -15.42 6.65
N SER A 160 1.77 -16.11 5.50
CA SER A 160 2.90 -16.35 4.61
C SER A 160 3.46 -15.03 4.05
N LEU A 161 2.60 -14.18 3.46
CA LEU A 161 3.01 -12.87 2.94
C LEU A 161 3.68 -11.99 4.00
N LEU A 162 3.18 -12.02 5.24
CA LEU A 162 3.75 -11.27 6.35
C LEU A 162 5.10 -11.85 6.81
N ARG A 163 5.24 -13.18 6.83
CA ARG A 163 6.49 -13.88 7.19
C ARG A 163 7.60 -13.61 6.16
N HIS A 164 7.25 -13.48 4.88
CA HIS A 164 8.18 -13.27 3.78
C HIS A 164 8.36 -11.80 3.38
N ARG A 165 7.99 -10.85 4.23
CA ARG A 165 8.10 -9.40 3.91
C ARG A 165 9.53 -8.93 3.63
N ASP A 166 10.53 -9.59 4.21
CA ASP A 166 11.94 -9.24 4.04
C ASP A 166 12.68 -10.19 3.06
N ASP A 167 11.92 -11.03 2.33
CA ASP A 167 12.45 -12.08 1.46
C ASP A 167 12.43 -11.68 -0.02
N HIS A 168 13.62 -11.39 -0.56
CA HIS A 168 13.79 -10.97 -1.95
C HIS A 168 13.35 -12.06 -2.95
N ALA A 169 13.67 -13.32 -2.68
CA ALA A 169 13.39 -14.42 -3.60
C ALA A 169 11.88 -14.73 -3.63
N TYR A 170 11.25 -14.77 -2.46
CA TYR A 170 9.81 -14.95 -2.35
C TYR A 170 9.05 -13.80 -3.00
N LEU A 171 9.27 -12.55 -2.57
CA LEU A 171 8.48 -11.40 -3.07
C LEU A 171 8.70 -11.20 -4.57
N GLY A 172 9.92 -11.45 -5.03
CA GLY A 172 10.27 -11.41 -6.44
C GLY A 172 9.49 -12.40 -7.30
N ALA A 173 9.34 -13.63 -6.83
CA ALA A 173 8.57 -14.66 -7.52
C ALA A 173 7.05 -14.45 -7.35
N PHE A 174 6.61 -14.07 -6.16
CA PHE A 174 5.19 -13.87 -5.85
C PHE A 174 4.61 -12.77 -6.72
N TRP A 175 5.25 -11.60 -6.78
CA TRP A 175 4.74 -10.49 -7.60
C TRP A 175 4.89 -10.71 -9.10
N ALA A 176 5.82 -11.56 -9.55
CA ALA A 176 5.90 -11.92 -10.97
C ALA A 176 4.68 -12.77 -11.41
N GLU A 177 4.20 -13.64 -10.54
CA GLU A 177 3.13 -14.60 -10.85
C GLU A 177 1.74 -14.07 -10.43
N ALA A 178 1.64 -13.50 -9.24
CA ALA A 178 0.38 -13.09 -8.62
C ALA A 178 -0.05 -11.66 -8.97
N CYS A 179 0.75 -10.85 -9.68
CA CYS A 179 0.44 -9.43 -9.88
C CYS A 179 -0.97 -9.18 -10.44
N PRO A 180 -1.40 -9.79 -11.57
CA PRO A 180 -2.76 -9.58 -12.09
C PRO A 180 -3.84 -9.97 -11.08
N LEU A 181 -3.64 -11.07 -10.35
CA LEU A 181 -4.58 -11.58 -9.35
C LEU A 181 -4.68 -10.65 -8.13
N ALA A 182 -3.53 -10.19 -7.63
CA ALA A 182 -3.43 -9.26 -6.51
C ALA A 182 -4.08 -7.92 -6.84
N LEU A 183 -3.95 -7.46 -8.09
CA LEU A 183 -4.60 -6.25 -8.59
C LEU A 183 -6.12 -6.37 -8.75
N GLN A 184 -6.65 -7.59 -8.86
CA GLN A 184 -8.10 -7.84 -8.90
C GLN A 184 -8.68 -8.22 -7.54
N ALA A 185 -7.82 -8.52 -6.55
CA ALA A 185 -8.22 -9.10 -5.28
C ALA A 185 -9.25 -8.25 -4.54
N ALA A 186 -9.07 -6.93 -4.47
CA ALA A 186 -10.01 -6.05 -3.76
C ALA A 186 -11.39 -6.07 -4.41
N ARG A 187 -11.51 -5.96 -5.73
CA ARG A 187 -12.81 -6.01 -6.42
C ARG A 187 -13.47 -7.38 -6.30
N SER A 188 -12.71 -8.46 -6.33
CA SER A 188 -13.25 -9.81 -6.09
C SER A 188 -13.74 -9.96 -4.65
N LEU A 189 -12.96 -9.55 -3.65
CA LEU A 189 -13.34 -9.58 -2.24
C LEU A 189 -14.59 -8.73 -1.95
N ALA A 190 -14.67 -7.52 -2.49
CA ALA A 190 -15.81 -6.63 -2.30
C ALA A 190 -17.10 -7.18 -2.93
N ARG A 191 -17.02 -7.80 -4.11
CA ARG A 191 -18.19 -8.43 -4.76
C ARG A 191 -18.77 -9.56 -3.90
N ARG A 192 -17.92 -10.38 -3.29
CA ARG A 192 -18.36 -11.46 -2.39
C ARG A 192 -19.02 -10.93 -1.13
N ALA A 193 -18.43 -9.92 -0.51
CA ALA A 193 -19.02 -9.25 0.64
C ALA A 193 -20.40 -8.64 0.30
N GLY A 194 -20.54 -8.04 -0.88
CA GLY A 194 -21.81 -7.54 -1.40
C GLY A 194 -22.85 -8.65 -1.64
N ALA A 195 -22.45 -9.77 -2.26
CA ALA A 195 -23.33 -10.91 -2.52
C ALA A 195 -23.85 -11.56 -1.22
N ALA A 196 -23.03 -11.64 -0.18
CA ALA A 196 -23.44 -12.14 1.14
C ALA A 196 -24.51 -11.26 1.79
N VAL A 197 -24.46 -9.94 1.60
CA VAL A 197 -25.45 -8.98 2.12
C VAL A 197 -26.73 -8.97 1.27
N SER A 198 -26.61 -9.12 -0.06
CA SER A 198 -27.74 -9.22 -0.99
C SER A 198 -28.36 -10.61 -1.05
N GLY A 199 -27.90 -11.55 -0.22
CA GLY A 199 -28.45 -12.87 -0.02
C GLY A 199 -29.97 -12.82 0.17
N THR A 200 -30.63 -13.02 -0.95
CA THR A 200 -31.94 -13.62 -1.19
C THR A 200 -32.08 -14.91 -0.39
N GLY A 201 -32.07 -14.80 0.93
CA GLY A 201 -32.71 -15.75 1.80
C GLY A 201 -34.16 -15.83 1.33
N SER A 202 -34.48 -16.96 0.70
CA SER A 202 -35.82 -17.43 0.43
C SER A 202 -36.65 -17.31 1.71
N THR A 203 -37.20 -16.13 1.94
CA THR A 203 -38.33 -15.95 2.83
C THR A 203 -39.52 -16.36 1.99
N ARG A 204 -39.85 -17.65 2.08
CA ARG A 204 -41.23 -18.06 2.01
C ARG A 204 -41.96 -17.15 2.99
N SER A 205 -42.58 -16.11 2.44
CA SER A 205 -43.29 -15.06 3.15
C SER A 205 -44.37 -15.71 4.00
N THR A 206 -44.11 -15.77 5.30
CA THR A 206 -45.15 -15.91 6.32
C THR A 206 -44.88 -14.87 7.40
N GLY A 207 -45.57 -13.73 7.29
CA GLY A 207 -45.89 -12.86 8.41
C GLY A 207 -44.82 -11.84 8.81
N ALA A 208 -45.09 -10.58 8.47
CA ALA A 208 -44.81 -9.37 9.25
C ALA A 208 -43.68 -9.47 10.31
N GLY A 209 -42.44 -9.32 9.85
CA GLY A 209 -41.29 -9.07 10.71
C GLY A 209 -40.37 -8.06 10.02
N THR A 210 -40.40 -6.81 10.48
CA THR A 210 -39.49 -5.75 10.03
C THR A 210 -38.05 -6.16 10.37
N VAL A 211 -37.23 -6.48 9.37
CA VAL A 211 -35.80 -6.76 9.56
C VAL A 211 -35.09 -5.43 9.79
N THR A 212 -35.07 -4.96 11.03
CA THR A 212 -34.26 -3.82 11.50
C THR A 212 -32.91 -4.31 12.05
N GLY A 213 -32.16 -5.05 11.24
CA GLY A 213 -30.76 -5.34 11.54
C GLY A 213 -29.88 -4.15 11.11
N PRO A 214 -28.86 -3.74 11.87
CA PRO A 214 -27.92 -2.72 11.44
C PRO A 214 -27.16 -3.23 10.20
N MET A 215 -27.48 -2.70 9.02
CA MET A 215 -26.72 -2.99 7.80
C MET A 215 -25.26 -2.57 8.00
N SER A 216 -24.35 -3.55 8.00
CA SER A 216 -22.92 -3.42 8.26
C SER A 216 -22.26 -2.25 7.52
N ARG A 217 -21.42 -1.48 8.23
CA ARG A 217 -20.75 -0.27 7.75
C ARG A 217 -19.60 -0.54 6.77
N GLU A 218 -19.21 -1.80 6.60
CA GLU A 218 -17.93 -2.20 6.03
C GLU A 218 -18.10 -2.83 4.64
N VAL A 219 -17.34 -2.33 3.65
CA VAL A 219 -17.26 -2.92 2.29
C VAL A 219 -16.51 -4.26 2.31
N PHE A 220 -15.63 -4.44 3.28
CA PHE A 220 -14.83 -5.64 3.48
C PHE A 220 -15.03 -6.15 4.89
N ASP A 221 -15.24 -7.46 5.04
CA ASP A 221 -15.13 -8.11 6.35
C ASP A 221 -13.66 -8.07 6.86
N PRO A 222 -13.44 -8.32 8.17
CA PRO A 222 -12.10 -8.27 8.75
C PRO A 222 -11.08 -9.22 8.12
N GLU A 223 -11.50 -10.37 7.58
CA GLU A 223 -10.61 -11.32 6.93
C GLU A 223 -10.16 -10.80 5.55
N SER A 224 -11.11 -10.35 4.73
CA SER A 224 -10.84 -9.69 3.45
C SER A 224 -9.90 -8.48 3.61
N ALA A 225 -10.17 -7.63 4.60
CA ALA A 225 -9.29 -6.50 4.94
C ALA A 225 -7.90 -6.96 5.39
N GLY A 226 -7.82 -8.11 6.08
CA GLY A 226 -6.57 -8.75 6.48
C GLY A 226 -5.72 -9.23 5.29
N ILE A 227 -6.35 -9.80 4.25
CA ILE A 227 -5.68 -10.19 3.00
C ILE A 227 -5.15 -8.95 2.27
N LEU A 228 -5.99 -7.92 2.09
CA LEU A 228 -5.59 -6.67 1.44
C LEU A 228 -4.42 -6.00 2.18
N ARG A 229 -4.42 -6.02 3.50
CA ARG A 229 -3.31 -5.52 4.32
C ARG A 229 -2.02 -6.29 4.08
N ALA A 230 -2.07 -7.62 4.00
CA ALA A 230 -0.87 -8.43 3.74
C ALA A 230 -0.35 -8.23 2.31
N LEU A 231 -1.23 -8.19 1.31
CA LEU A 231 -0.87 -7.86 -0.07
C LEU A 231 -0.24 -6.47 -0.15
N GLY A 232 -0.89 -5.44 0.39
CA GLY A 232 -0.34 -4.08 0.44
C GLY A 232 1.00 -3.98 1.16
N SER A 233 1.18 -4.71 2.26
CA SER A 233 2.46 -4.78 2.99
C SER A 233 3.57 -5.46 2.19
N SER A 234 3.24 -6.56 1.49
CA SER A 234 4.19 -7.27 0.64
C SER A 234 4.58 -6.44 -0.59
N LEU A 235 3.64 -5.68 -1.18
CA LEU A 235 3.91 -4.76 -2.29
C LEU A 235 4.83 -3.63 -1.84
N ALA A 236 4.49 -2.97 -0.73
CA ALA A 236 5.30 -1.89 -0.17
C ALA A 236 6.75 -2.34 0.05
N ALA A 237 6.95 -3.51 0.67
CA ALA A 237 8.27 -4.08 0.88
C ALA A 237 8.99 -4.39 -0.44
N ALA A 238 8.30 -5.04 -1.39
CA ALA A 238 8.87 -5.37 -2.70
C ALA A 238 9.32 -4.11 -3.47
N THR A 239 8.57 -2.99 -3.37
CA THR A 239 8.93 -1.73 -4.03
C THR A 239 10.20 -1.09 -3.47
N GLN A 240 10.52 -1.33 -2.20
CA GLN A 240 11.75 -0.81 -1.56
C GLN A 240 12.98 -1.68 -1.84
N MET A 241 12.76 -2.97 -2.14
CA MET A 241 13.85 -3.91 -2.38
C MET A 241 14.56 -3.63 -3.72
N ARG A 242 15.85 -4.01 -3.76
CA ARG A 242 16.69 -3.92 -4.94
C ARG A 242 17.44 -5.24 -5.16
N ARG A 243 17.57 -5.68 -6.40
CA ARG A 243 18.42 -6.82 -6.82
C ARG A 243 19.79 -6.31 -7.26
N GLY A 244 20.83 -7.10 -7.05
CA GLY A 244 22.21 -6.78 -7.43
C GLY A 244 22.95 -5.92 -6.41
N THR A 245 24.24 -5.70 -6.64
CA THR A 245 25.13 -4.92 -5.77
C THR A 245 25.71 -3.72 -6.52
N GLY A 246 26.05 -2.65 -5.80
CA GLY A 246 26.71 -1.48 -6.39
C GLY A 246 25.87 -0.76 -7.45
N LYS A 247 26.46 -0.55 -8.63
CA LYS A 247 25.86 0.21 -9.74
C LYS A 247 24.78 -0.55 -10.50
N ASP A 248 24.75 -1.88 -10.40
CA ASP A 248 23.75 -2.74 -11.06
C ASP A 248 22.49 -2.95 -10.21
N ARG A 249 22.31 -2.14 -9.15
CA ARG A 249 21.12 -2.20 -8.29
C ARG A 249 19.86 -1.82 -9.08
N ARG A 250 18.96 -2.77 -9.26
CA ARG A 250 17.66 -2.58 -9.93
C ARG A 250 16.51 -2.83 -8.97
N PRO A 251 15.31 -2.25 -9.18
CA PRO A 251 14.10 -2.61 -8.45
C PRO A 251 13.86 -4.14 -8.40
N LEU A 252 13.32 -4.64 -7.29
CA LEU A 252 12.95 -6.06 -7.18
C LEU A 252 11.77 -6.39 -8.10
N ILE A 253 10.74 -5.55 -8.07
CA ILE A 253 9.60 -5.60 -9.00
C ILE A 253 10.08 -5.21 -10.40
N SER A 254 9.64 -5.95 -11.42
CA SER A 254 9.99 -5.65 -12.80
C SER A 254 9.24 -4.42 -13.32
N ASP A 255 9.68 -3.88 -14.45
CA ASP A 255 9.00 -2.75 -15.08
C ASP A 255 7.59 -3.14 -15.55
N GLU A 256 7.37 -4.42 -15.92
CA GLU A 256 6.05 -4.94 -16.29
C GLU A 256 5.10 -4.96 -15.08
N VAL A 257 5.56 -5.46 -13.92
CA VAL A 257 4.75 -5.45 -12.69
C VAL A 257 4.45 -4.01 -12.28
N ARG A 258 5.46 -3.13 -12.35
CA ARG A 258 5.28 -1.72 -12.03
C ARG A 258 4.25 -1.05 -12.94
N ALA A 259 4.36 -1.27 -14.25
CA ALA A 259 3.42 -0.76 -15.25
C ALA A 259 2.02 -1.36 -15.08
N ALA A 260 1.88 -2.62 -14.70
CA ALA A 260 0.57 -3.22 -14.41
C ALA A 260 -0.11 -2.55 -13.22
N VAL A 261 0.65 -2.24 -12.15
CA VAL A 261 0.11 -1.58 -10.96
C VAL A 261 -0.26 -0.10 -11.26
N THR A 262 0.47 0.57 -12.15
CA THR A 262 0.22 1.98 -12.50
C THR A 262 -0.64 2.15 -13.77
N GLY A 263 -0.94 1.07 -14.49
CA GLY A 263 -1.57 1.05 -15.83
C GLY A 263 -3.10 1.15 -15.90
N TYR A 264 -3.77 1.56 -14.82
CA TYR A 264 -5.18 2.01 -14.81
C TYR A 264 -6.29 0.98 -15.09
N GLU A 265 -6.03 -0.32 -15.30
CA GLU A 265 -7.15 -1.26 -15.58
C GLU A 265 -8.16 -1.34 -14.43
N ASP A 266 -7.68 -1.26 -13.19
CA ASP A 266 -8.51 -1.20 -11.98
C ASP A 266 -7.87 -0.28 -10.92
N PRO A 267 -8.02 1.06 -11.05
CA PRO A 267 -7.39 2.00 -10.13
C PRO A 267 -7.93 1.85 -8.70
N TRP A 268 -9.19 1.40 -8.57
CA TRP A 268 -9.81 1.19 -7.28
C TRP A 268 -9.16 0.07 -6.49
N SER A 269 -8.97 -1.11 -7.11
CA SER A 269 -8.36 -2.23 -6.41
C SER A 269 -6.91 -1.97 -6.01
N VAL A 270 -6.13 -1.32 -6.89
CA VAL A 270 -4.76 -0.89 -6.57
C VAL A 270 -4.77 0.03 -5.35
N ALA A 271 -5.65 1.03 -5.33
CA ALA A 271 -5.74 1.95 -4.21
C ALA A 271 -6.18 1.27 -2.91
N MET A 272 -6.98 0.19 -2.97
CA MET A 272 -7.33 -0.59 -1.78
C MET A 272 -6.11 -1.31 -1.19
N LEU A 273 -5.18 -1.81 -2.02
CA LEU A 273 -3.90 -2.33 -1.51
C LEU A 273 -3.11 -1.25 -0.76
N VAL A 274 -3.15 0.00 -1.22
CA VAL A 274 -2.47 1.13 -0.59
C VAL A 274 -3.19 1.61 0.68
N LYS A 275 -4.52 1.67 0.66
CA LYS A 275 -5.36 2.04 1.80
C LYS A 275 -5.14 1.10 2.98
N TYR A 276 -5.25 -0.22 2.72
CA TYR A 276 -5.13 -1.25 3.76
C TYR A 276 -3.68 -1.64 4.06
N GLY A 277 -2.75 -1.29 3.18
CA GLY A 277 -1.32 -1.49 3.37
C GLY A 277 -0.72 -0.64 4.50
N PRO A 278 0.61 -0.68 4.64
CA PRO A 278 1.32 0.05 5.68
C PRO A 278 1.33 1.56 5.39
N GLY A 279 1.69 2.36 6.39
CA GLY A 279 1.79 3.81 6.24
C GLY A 279 2.81 4.23 5.16
N GLY A 280 2.60 5.40 4.57
CA GLY A 280 3.33 5.94 3.42
C GLY A 280 4.84 5.90 3.55
N LYS A 281 5.37 6.09 4.76
CA LYS A 281 6.81 6.07 5.07
C LYS A 281 7.49 4.73 4.73
N THR A 282 6.72 3.65 4.62
CA THR A 282 7.22 2.29 4.30
C THR A 282 7.20 1.97 2.81
N TRP A 283 6.68 2.88 1.98
CA TRP A 283 6.65 2.72 0.52
C TRP A 283 7.90 3.34 -0.11
N ASP A 284 8.31 2.83 -1.27
CA ASP A 284 9.27 3.52 -2.12
C ASP A 284 8.67 4.85 -2.64
N SER A 285 9.38 5.96 -2.44
CA SER A 285 8.84 7.29 -2.74
C SER A 285 8.58 7.50 -4.24
N ALA A 286 9.42 6.93 -5.12
CA ALA A 286 9.26 7.07 -6.56
C ALA A 286 8.08 6.24 -7.06
N PHE A 287 7.92 5.01 -6.56
CA PHE A 287 6.75 4.18 -6.84
C PHE A 287 5.46 4.85 -6.38
N LEU A 288 5.41 5.36 -5.15
CA LEU A 288 4.21 5.99 -4.63
C LEU A 288 3.87 7.31 -5.35
N ALA A 289 4.88 8.05 -5.82
CA ALA A 289 4.69 9.23 -6.65
C ALA A 289 4.10 8.88 -8.03
N GLU A 290 4.63 7.85 -8.70
CA GLU A 290 4.10 7.35 -9.96
C GLU A 290 2.66 6.87 -9.81
N LEU A 291 2.38 6.12 -8.75
CA LEU A 291 1.03 5.65 -8.45
C LEU A 291 0.07 6.82 -8.15
N THR A 292 0.53 7.85 -7.45
CA THR A 292 -0.27 9.06 -7.19
C THR A 292 -0.61 9.77 -8.50
N ARG A 293 0.37 9.94 -9.40
CA ARG A 293 0.15 10.52 -10.73
C ARG A 293 -0.86 9.69 -11.53
N ALA A 294 -0.71 8.37 -11.50
CA ALA A 294 -1.67 7.47 -12.12
C ALA A 294 -3.07 7.65 -11.53
N MET A 295 -3.25 7.71 -10.21
CA MET A 295 -4.59 7.93 -9.65
C MET A 295 -5.19 9.29 -10.01
N LEU A 296 -4.36 10.35 -10.08
CA LEU A 296 -4.81 11.67 -10.53
C LEU A 296 -5.23 11.65 -12.01
N ASP A 297 -4.42 11.07 -12.88
CA ASP A 297 -4.73 10.92 -14.31
C ASP A 297 -6.01 10.07 -14.52
N ALA A 298 -6.20 9.02 -13.71
CA ALA A 298 -7.40 8.19 -13.75
C ALA A 298 -8.66 8.99 -13.41
N ARG A 299 -8.56 9.88 -12.41
CA ARG A 299 -9.65 10.78 -12.00
C ARG A 299 -9.95 11.82 -13.06
N GLU A 300 -8.93 12.41 -13.68
CA GLU A 300 -9.12 13.35 -14.80
C GLU A 300 -9.82 12.69 -15.99
N ALA A 301 -9.45 11.44 -16.29
CA ALA A 301 -10.05 10.65 -17.35
C ALA A 301 -11.46 10.10 -17.00
N GLY A 302 -11.94 10.28 -15.76
CA GLY A 302 -13.21 9.73 -15.31
C GLY A 302 -13.20 8.19 -15.18
N ALA A 303 -12.04 7.56 -15.06
CA ALA A 303 -11.86 6.11 -14.98
C ALA A 303 -12.01 5.55 -13.54
N ILE A 304 -12.30 6.41 -12.56
CA ILE A 304 -12.51 5.99 -11.17
C ILE A 304 -13.93 5.44 -10.99
N ASP A 305 -14.02 4.13 -10.80
CA ASP A 305 -15.25 3.43 -10.44
C ASP A 305 -15.11 2.79 -9.05
N VAL A 306 -16.01 3.14 -8.14
CA VAL A 306 -16.05 2.60 -6.78
C VAL A 306 -17.20 1.58 -6.72
N PRO A 307 -16.91 0.28 -6.52
CA PRO A 307 -17.92 -0.78 -6.53
C PRO A 307 -18.79 -0.69 -5.26
N LEU A 308 -19.84 0.12 -5.32
CA LEU A 308 -20.82 0.30 -4.25
C LEU A 308 -22.19 -0.22 -4.69
N PRO A 309 -23.02 -0.71 -3.76
CA PRO A 309 -24.37 -1.13 -4.07
C PRO A 309 -25.19 0.02 -4.69
N GLU A 310 -26.06 -0.31 -5.65
CA GLU A 310 -26.93 0.66 -6.30
C GLU A 310 -27.78 1.42 -5.28
N ARG A 311 -28.01 2.70 -5.58
CA ARG A 311 -28.71 3.64 -4.71
C ARG A 311 -30.13 3.16 -4.44
N THR A 312 -30.38 2.65 -3.24
CA THR A 312 -31.72 2.70 -2.66
C THR A 312 -31.93 4.11 -2.11
N ASP A 313 -33.09 4.66 -2.43
CA ASP A 313 -33.56 6.01 -2.18
C ASP A 313 -33.46 6.49 -0.71
N ALA A 314 -33.35 5.58 0.25
CA ALA A 314 -33.25 5.92 1.68
C ALA A 314 -31.80 6.18 2.21
N ASN A 315 -30.74 6.14 1.38
CA ASN A 315 -29.36 6.02 1.91
C ASN A 315 -28.28 6.91 1.25
N GLY A 316 -28.65 8.02 0.61
CA GLY A 316 -27.73 8.88 -0.18
C GLY A 316 -26.49 9.36 0.58
N ALA A 317 -26.65 9.90 1.80
CA ALA A 317 -25.54 10.37 2.62
C ALA A 317 -24.55 9.26 3.01
N ARG A 318 -25.03 8.02 3.20
CA ARG A 318 -24.15 6.87 3.50
C ARG A 318 -23.38 6.43 2.27
N ILE A 319 -24.02 6.38 1.11
CA ILE A 319 -23.32 6.07 -0.16
C ILE A 319 -22.23 7.10 -0.42
N ALA A 320 -22.52 8.38 -0.18
CA ALA A 320 -21.52 9.44 -0.26
C ALA A 320 -20.35 9.25 0.70
N ALA A 321 -20.61 8.86 1.95
CA ALA A 321 -19.58 8.57 2.93
C ALA A 321 -18.71 7.36 2.51
N LEU A 322 -19.31 6.32 1.95
CA LEU A 322 -18.57 5.17 1.41
C LEU A 322 -17.75 5.57 0.18
N ARG A 323 -18.29 6.39 -0.72
CA ARG A 323 -17.52 6.93 -1.87
C ARG A 323 -16.32 7.73 -1.40
N ALA A 324 -16.48 8.55 -0.37
CA ALA A 324 -15.40 9.31 0.23
C ALA A 324 -14.35 8.38 0.87
N GLU A 325 -14.81 7.43 1.67
CA GLU A 325 -13.94 6.49 2.39
C GLU A 325 -13.13 5.62 1.42
N PHE A 326 -13.72 5.20 0.31
CA PHE A 326 -13.11 4.31 -0.67
C PHE A 326 -12.70 5.04 -1.98
N ASP A 327 -12.54 6.37 -1.93
CA ASP A 327 -11.99 7.14 -3.05
C ASP A 327 -10.52 6.72 -3.27
N PRO A 328 -10.18 6.17 -4.46
CA PRO A 328 -8.85 5.63 -4.69
C PRO A 328 -7.76 6.70 -4.77
N VAL A 329 -8.11 7.90 -5.22
CA VAL A 329 -7.18 9.02 -5.29
C VAL A 329 -6.82 9.48 -3.89
N VAL A 330 -7.82 9.63 -3.02
CA VAL A 330 -7.61 9.98 -1.61
C VAL A 330 -6.75 8.93 -0.91
N ALA A 331 -7.05 7.64 -1.10
CA ALA A 331 -6.30 6.56 -0.46
C ALA A 331 -4.80 6.59 -0.80
N VAL A 332 -4.44 6.85 -2.05
CA VAL A 332 -3.04 6.94 -2.48
C VAL A 332 -2.40 8.26 -2.05
N MET A 333 -3.14 9.38 -2.15
CA MET A 333 -2.66 10.69 -1.74
C MET A 333 -2.35 10.74 -0.25
N ASP A 334 -3.17 10.17 0.62
CA ASP A 334 -2.91 10.14 2.06
C ASP A 334 -1.59 9.44 2.37
N ARG A 335 -1.32 8.30 1.72
CA ARG A 335 -0.02 7.61 1.86
C ARG A 335 1.12 8.45 1.29
N ALA A 336 0.91 9.13 0.18
CA ALA A 336 1.93 10.00 -0.40
C ALA A 336 2.18 11.26 0.47
N SER A 337 1.19 11.76 1.20
CA SER A 337 1.33 12.84 2.18
C SER A 337 2.16 12.39 3.39
N GLU A 338 1.90 11.18 3.89
CA GLU A 338 2.72 10.55 4.94
C GLU A 338 4.18 10.34 4.49
N ASN A 339 4.41 10.22 3.18
CA ASN A 339 5.71 10.13 2.54
C ASN A 339 6.03 11.43 1.77
N GLY A 340 6.36 12.52 2.47
CA GLY A 340 6.56 13.83 1.84
C GLY A 340 7.55 13.83 0.66
N ARG A 341 8.46 12.85 0.54
CA ARG A 341 9.31 12.67 -0.64
C ARG A 341 8.54 12.20 -1.87
N ALA A 342 7.56 11.32 -1.73
CA ALA A 342 6.64 10.96 -2.81
C ALA A 342 5.85 12.18 -3.29
N ALA A 343 5.25 12.95 -2.37
CA ALA A 343 4.53 14.18 -2.72
C ALA A 343 5.44 15.21 -3.45
N ARG A 344 6.69 15.34 -2.99
CA ARG A 344 7.72 16.14 -3.66
C ARG A 344 8.03 15.65 -5.07
N HIS A 345 8.22 14.36 -5.28
CA HIS A 345 8.45 13.84 -6.62
C HIS A 345 7.27 14.17 -7.56
N VAL A 346 6.02 14.12 -7.08
CA VAL A 346 4.85 14.47 -7.90
C VAL A 346 4.86 15.94 -8.35
N LEU A 347 5.05 16.88 -7.42
CA LEU A 347 4.89 18.33 -7.71
C LEU A 347 6.19 19.09 -7.98
N GLY A 348 7.32 18.55 -7.53
CA GLY A 348 8.65 19.11 -7.70
C GLY A 348 9.27 18.84 -9.07
N ASP A 349 8.63 18.04 -9.92
CA ASP A 349 9.02 17.87 -11.31
C ASP A 349 8.63 19.13 -12.12
N PRO A 350 9.60 19.86 -12.72
CA PRO A 350 9.30 21.07 -13.47
C PRO A 350 8.43 20.84 -14.71
N ALA A 351 8.46 19.64 -15.29
CA ALA A 351 7.74 19.32 -16.52
C ALA A 351 6.28 18.95 -16.23
N THR A 352 6.03 18.11 -15.22
CA THR A 352 4.69 17.57 -14.94
C THR A 352 4.04 18.16 -13.69
N GLY A 353 4.82 18.67 -12.75
CA GLY A 353 4.35 19.22 -11.48
C GLY A 353 3.26 20.29 -11.60
N PRO A 354 3.38 21.27 -12.52
CA PRO A 354 2.33 22.27 -12.74
C PRO A 354 0.98 21.68 -13.12
N ARG A 355 0.94 20.60 -13.90
CA ARG A 355 -0.30 19.91 -14.29
C ARG A 355 -0.97 19.29 -13.05
N TYR A 356 -0.24 18.49 -12.29
CA TYR A 356 -0.79 17.84 -11.09
C TYR A 356 -1.14 18.85 -9.99
N ALA A 357 -0.38 19.94 -9.84
CA ALA A 357 -0.73 21.03 -8.95
C ALA A 357 -2.06 21.69 -9.35
N ALA A 358 -2.32 21.88 -10.65
CA ALA A 358 -3.60 22.43 -11.13
C ALA A 358 -4.79 21.51 -10.82
N MET A 359 -4.59 20.19 -10.85
CA MET A 359 -5.61 19.21 -10.46
C MET A 359 -5.89 19.27 -8.95
N LEU A 360 -4.84 19.40 -8.13
CA LEU A 360 -4.94 19.46 -6.67
C LEU A 360 -5.54 20.78 -6.16
N VAL A 361 -5.23 21.90 -6.82
CA VAL A 361 -5.77 23.22 -6.45
C VAL A 361 -7.18 23.44 -7.01
N GLY A 362 -7.73 22.52 -7.81
CA GLY A 362 -9.12 22.60 -8.29
C GLY A 362 -10.16 22.55 -7.16
N ASP A 363 -11.41 22.88 -7.49
CA ASP A 363 -12.56 22.85 -6.58
C ASP A 363 -13.42 21.56 -6.69
N ASP A 364 -12.96 20.61 -7.50
CA ASP A 364 -13.64 19.33 -7.78
C ASP A 364 -13.30 18.23 -6.74
N TRP A 365 -12.87 18.60 -5.54
CA TRP A 365 -12.62 17.69 -4.41
C TRP A 365 -13.89 17.31 -3.67
N HIS A 366 -14.89 16.89 -4.42
CA HIS A 366 -16.16 16.45 -3.88
C HIS A 366 -16.46 15.04 -4.37
N THR A 367 -17.07 14.20 -3.54
CA THR A 367 -17.56 12.91 -4.04
C THR A 367 -18.63 13.12 -5.12
N PRO A 368 -18.73 12.23 -6.12
CA PRO A 368 -19.80 12.32 -7.12
C PRO A 368 -21.19 12.14 -6.47
N GLY A 369 -22.10 13.06 -6.74
CA GLY A 369 -23.48 13.06 -6.21
C GLY A 369 -24.21 14.39 -6.40
N PRO A 370 -25.47 14.53 -5.97
CA PRO A 370 -26.16 15.83 -5.91
C PRO A 370 -25.53 16.72 -4.82
N PRO A 371 -25.61 18.07 -4.92
CA PRO A 371 -24.89 19.01 -4.05
C PRO A 371 -25.06 18.82 -2.53
N GLY A 372 -26.18 18.28 -2.05
CA GLY A 372 -26.41 18.01 -0.63
C GLY A 372 -25.87 16.66 -0.12
N GLU A 373 -25.32 15.84 -1.02
CA GLU A 373 -24.79 14.50 -0.72
C GLU A 373 -23.32 14.37 -1.09
N ARG A 374 -22.62 15.47 -1.38
CA ARG A 374 -21.19 15.41 -1.67
C ARG A 374 -20.40 15.55 -0.38
N ALA A 375 -19.42 14.69 -0.17
CA ALA A 375 -18.41 14.87 0.86
C ALA A 375 -17.26 15.71 0.30
N ASP A 376 -16.85 16.74 1.04
CA ASP A 376 -15.64 17.52 0.74
C ASP A 376 -14.40 16.70 1.12
N LEU A 377 -13.54 16.48 0.13
CA LEU A 377 -12.29 15.72 0.21
C LEU A 377 -11.06 16.63 0.09
N SER A 378 -11.25 17.96 0.09
CA SER A 378 -10.18 18.93 -0.13
C SER A 378 -9.13 18.95 0.98
N GLY A 379 -9.43 18.42 2.16
CA GLY A 379 -8.46 18.20 3.23
C GLY A 379 -7.29 17.32 2.77
N HIS A 380 -7.58 16.23 2.06
CA HIS A 380 -6.57 15.29 1.55
C HIS A 380 -5.65 15.95 0.51
N ALA A 381 -6.22 16.79 -0.37
CA ALA A 381 -5.44 17.61 -1.29
C ALA A 381 -4.58 18.63 -0.55
N GLY A 382 -5.14 19.30 0.47
CA GLY A 382 -4.39 20.21 1.32
C GLY A 382 -3.18 19.56 1.98
N ASP A 383 -3.36 18.40 2.62
CA ASP A 383 -2.28 17.66 3.29
C ASP A 383 -1.18 17.24 2.31
N PHE A 384 -1.56 16.81 1.10
CA PHE A 384 -0.61 16.47 0.04
C PHE A 384 0.20 17.68 -0.42
N LEU A 385 -0.47 18.82 -0.65
CA LEU A 385 0.19 20.07 -1.00
C LEU A 385 1.18 20.51 0.09
N MET A 386 0.79 20.45 1.36
CA MET A 386 1.69 20.76 2.49
C MET A 386 2.89 19.81 2.54
N ALA A 387 2.66 18.51 2.36
CA ALA A 387 3.73 17.50 2.36
C ALA A 387 4.75 17.75 1.25
N SER A 388 4.31 18.18 0.06
CA SER A 388 5.18 18.46 -1.09
C SER A 388 6.15 19.63 -0.85
N VAL A 389 5.82 20.60 0.00
CA VAL A 389 6.66 21.77 0.29
C VAL A 389 7.44 21.66 1.61
N SER A 390 7.32 20.53 2.30
CA SER A 390 7.78 20.33 3.69
C SER A 390 9.28 20.04 3.87
N ALA A 391 10.07 19.86 2.80
CA ALA A 391 11.49 19.57 2.95
C ALA A 391 12.25 20.71 3.66
N GLY A 392 13.28 20.35 4.42
CA GLY A 392 14.20 21.33 5.00
C GLY A 392 14.84 22.20 3.91
N ARG A 393 15.08 23.47 4.22
CA ARG A 393 15.76 24.38 3.30
C ARG A 393 17.23 23.98 3.16
N GLY A 394 17.80 24.17 1.98
CA GLY A 394 19.21 23.85 1.73
C GLY A 394 19.48 23.54 0.26
N VAL A 395 20.57 22.82 0.01
CA VAL A 395 21.08 22.48 -1.32
C VAL A 395 20.68 21.07 -1.79
N THR A 396 19.91 20.34 -0.99
CA THR A 396 19.54 18.94 -1.26
C THR A 396 18.52 18.85 -2.41
N GLU A 397 18.45 17.69 -3.06
CA GLU A 397 17.41 17.44 -4.08
C GLU A 397 16.01 17.56 -3.49
N ASP A 398 15.78 17.12 -2.25
CA ASP A 398 14.49 17.30 -1.58
C ASP A 398 14.13 18.80 -1.42
N ALA A 399 15.12 19.67 -1.13
CA ALA A 399 14.89 21.12 -1.04
C ALA A 399 14.57 21.73 -2.42
N LYS A 400 15.23 21.25 -3.48
CA LYS A 400 14.97 21.63 -4.86
C LYS A 400 13.56 21.25 -5.30
N GLU A 401 13.15 20.01 -5.06
CA GLU A 401 11.81 19.51 -5.39
C GLU A 401 10.73 20.27 -4.61
N SER A 402 10.93 20.53 -3.32
CA SER A 402 9.98 21.37 -2.58
C SER A 402 9.90 22.80 -3.12
N ALA A 403 11.02 23.41 -3.51
CA ALA A 403 10.99 24.73 -4.13
C ALA A 403 10.24 24.72 -5.47
N TRP A 404 10.42 23.69 -6.31
CA TRP A 404 9.64 23.51 -7.53
C TRP A 404 8.15 23.27 -7.26
N ALA A 405 7.82 22.52 -6.21
CA ALA A 405 6.44 22.32 -5.80
C ALA A 405 5.76 23.65 -5.43
N VAL A 406 6.45 24.54 -4.71
CA VAL A 406 5.93 25.90 -4.43
C VAL A 406 5.60 26.66 -5.71
N VAL A 407 6.50 26.62 -6.69
CA VAL A 407 6.29 27.27 -8.00
C VAL A 407 5.08 26.67 -8.73
N ALA A 408 4.96 25.34 -8.75
CA ALA A 408 3.83 24.65 -9.36
C ALA A 408 2.49 25.03 -8.70
N ILE A 409 2.46 25.08 -7.36
CA ILE A 409 1.28 25.42 -6.56
C ILE A 409 0.84 26.87 -6.80
N ALA A 410 1.77 27.83 -6.78
CA ALA A 410 1.43 29.23 -7.01
C ALA A 410 0.88 29.48 -8.42
N ARG A 411 1.48 28.83 -9.44
CA ARG A 411 0.97 28.87 -10.81
C ARG A 411 -0.43 28.25 -10.92
N ALA A 412 -0.64 27.12 -10.26
CA ALA A 412 -1.94 26.46 -10.23
C ALA A 412 -3.03 27.34 -9.58
N ALA A 413 -2.72 27.99 -8.47
CA ALA A 413 -3.62 28.94 -7.81
C ALA A 413 -3.92 30.16 -8.70
N SER A 414 -2.90 30.73 -9.34
CA SER A 414 -3.07 31.83 -10.29
C SER A 414 -3.98 31.45 -11.48
N ALA A 415 -3.72 30.29 -12.09
CA ALA A 415 -4.53 29.77 -13.19
C ALA A 415 -5.96 29.40 -12.76
N PHE A 416 -6.18 29.04 -11.49
CA PHE A 416 -7.51 28.88 -10.94
C PHE A 416 -8.24 30.24 -10.88
N THR A 417 -7.61 31.29 -10.35
CA THR A 417 -8.19 32.65 -10.32
C THR A 417 -8.57 33.14 -11.71
N GLU A 418 -7.72 32.93 -12.71
CA GLU A 418 -8.00 33.34 -14.08
C GLU A 418 -9.23 32.64 -14.67
N ARG A 419 -9.38 31.34 -14.39
CA ARG A 419 -10.51 30.55 -14.89
C ARG A 419 -11.80 30.80 -14.10
N ARG A 420 -11.70 31.07 -12.80
CA ARG A 420 -12.83 31.22 -11.87
C ARG A 420 -12.59 32.37 -10.89
N PRO A 421 -12.70 33.64 -11.33
CA PRO A 421 -12.34 34.80 -10.52
C PRO A 421 -13.19 34.97 -9.26
N GLU A 422 -14.45 34.52 -9.30
CA GLU A 422 -15.39 34.61 -8.18
C GLU A 422 -15.39 33.37 -7.28
N ALA A 423 -14.66 32.31 -7.66
CA ALA A 423 -14.67 31.06 -6.91
C ALA A 423 -13.67 31.10 -5.76
N VAL A 424 -14.12 30.64 -4.60
CA VAL A 424 -13.27 30.47 -3.42
C VAL A 424 -12.78 29.03 -3.39
N LEU A 425 -11.45 28.87 -3.29
CA LEU A 425 -10.85 27.55 -3.13
C LEU A 425 -11.36 26.83 -1.88
N PRO A 426 -11.48 25.49 -1.87
CA PRO A 426 -11.87 24.73 -0.68
C PRO A 426 -10.95 24.98 0.53
N CYS A 427 -11.48 24.78 1.74
CA CYS A 427 -10.77 25.17 2.98
C CYS A 427 -9.43 24.44 3.18
N GLY A 428 -9.36 23.14 2.88
CA GLY A 428 -8.13 22.35 3.00
C GLY A 428 -7.02 22.85 2.06
N VAL A 429 -7.39 23.18 0.81
CA VAL A 429 -6.45 23.76 -0.17
C VAL A 429 -5.98 25.14 0.28
N ARG A 430 -6.88 26.03 0.73
CA ARG A 430 -6.49 27.35 1.24
C ARG A 430 -5.51 27.26 2.41
N ALA A 431 -5.76 26.36 3.36
CA ALA A 431 -4.86 26.13 4.48
C ALA A 431 -3.45 25.72 4.00
N ALA A 432 -3.37 24.88 2.96
CA ALA A 432 -2.09 24.48 2.37
C ALA A 432 -1.38 25.64 1.63
N LEU A 433 -2.12 26.53 0.96
CA LEU A 433 -1.56 27.74 0.36
C LEU A 433 -1.00 28.69 1.43
N ALA A 434 -1.74 28.92 2.52
CA ALA A 434 -1.30 29.74 3.64
C ALA A 434 -0.04 29.15 4.32
N PHE A 435 -0.02 27.83 4.54
CA PHE A 435 1.17 27.11 5.04
C PHE A 435 2.37 27.29 4.11
N THR A 436 2.15 27.16 2.80
CA THR A 436 3.18 27.35 1.77
C THR A 436 3.73 28.77 1.80
N ALA A 437 2.84 29.77 1.90
CA ALA A 437 3.20 31.18 1.96
C ALA A 437 4.06 31.48 3.19
N ASP A 438 3.64 31.05 4.39
CA ASP A 438 4.38 31.29 5.62
C ASP A 438 5.75 30.61 5.63
N ARG A 439 5.81 29.35 5.16
CA ARG A 439 7.06 28.57 5.10
C ARG A 439 8.10 29.16 4.15
N TYR A 440 7.67 29.74 3.04
CA TYR A 440 8.55 30.31 2.01
C TYR A 440 8.57 31.84 2.03
N LEU A 441 8.03 32.47 3.09
CA LEU A 441 7.91 33.92 3.21
C LEU A 441 9.21 34.67 2.86
N PRO A 442 10.41 34.26 3.34
CA PRO A 442 11.65 34.94 2.99
C PRO A 442 11.97 34.95 1.49
N ASP A 443 11.55 33.93 0.73
CA ASP A 443 11.81 33.82 -0.70
C ASP A 443 10.74 34.54 -1.52
N LEU A 444 9.48 34.42 -1.11
CA LEU A 444 8.35 35.11 -1.73
C LEU A 444 8.50 36.64 -1.60
N ALA A 445 9.21 37.10 -0.58
CA ALA A 445 9.58 38.50 -0.41
C ALA A 445 10.47 39.02 -1.56
N ALA A 446 11.13 38.19 -2.37
CA ALA A 446 11.91 38.66 -3.51
C ALA A 446 11.31 38.17 -4.84
N PRO A 447 10.13 38.68 -5.25
CA PRO A 447 9.50 38.25 -6.50
C PRO A 447 10.44 38.56 -7.67
N ARG A 448 10.53 37.63 -8.61
CA ARG A 448 11.34 37.77 -9.83
C ARG A 448 10.44 37.49 -11.02
N GLY A 449 10.76 38.08 -12.18
CA GLY A 449 9.90 38.01 -13.37
C GLY A 449 9.79 36.65 -14.07
N ARG A 450 10.13 35.54 -13.40
CA ARG A 450 10.01 34.17 -13.93
C ARG A 450 9.66 33.18 -12.82
N ASN A 451 8.79 32.25 -13.16
CA ASN A 451 8.42 31.12 -12.32
C ASN A 451 9.44 29.98 -12.44
N GLU A 452 10.29 29.81 -11.43
CA GLU A 452 11.33 28.78 -11.43
C GLU A 452 11.89 28.55 -10.02
N ALA A 453 12.42 27.38 -9.72
CA ALA A 453 13.26 27.20 -8.54
C ALA A 453 14.73 27.42 -8.91
N ARG A 454 15.47 28.18 -8.10
CA ARG A 454 16.92 28.39 -8.29
C ARG A 454 17.69 28.17 -7.00
N LEU A 455 18.91 27.67 -7.15
CA LEU A 455 19.88 27.69 -6.07
C LEU A 455 20.38 29.13 -5.89
N ARG A 456 20.27 29.68 -4.68
CA ARG A 456 20.79 31.02 -4.40
C ARG A 456 22.32 31.01 -4.55
N GLY A 457 22.83 31.81 -5.49
CA GLY A 457 24.27 31.98 -5.68
C GLY A 457 24.94 32.65 -4.47
N GLY A 458 26.20 32.31 -4.22
CA GLY A 458 27.00 32.80 -3.08
C GLY A 458 28.01 31.75 -2.61
N ASP A 459 29.00 32.18 -1.83
CA ASP A 459 29.90 31.30 -1.06
C ASP A 459 29.67 31.57 0.45
N PRO A 460 29.15 30.59 1.23
CA PRO A 460 28.77 29.24 0.81
C PRO A 460 27.49 29.20 -0.06
N PRO A 461 27.29 28.12 -0.85
CA PRO A 461 26.10 27.97 -1.69
C PRO A 461 24.82 28.10 -0.86
N GLY A 462 23.94 29.00 -1.30
CA GLY A 462 22.67 29.24 -0.61
C GLY A 462 21.64 28.13 -0.85
N SER A 463 20.47 28.26 -0.23
CA SER A 463 19.38 27.30 -0.38
C SER A 463 18.69 27.38 -1.74
N TRP A 464 18.03 26.30 -2.16
CA TRP A 464 17.01 26.37 -3.22
C TRP A 464 15.88 27.32 -2.79
N THR A 465 15.53 28.25 -3.68
CA THR A 465 14.51 29.28 -3.48
C THR A 465 13.52 29.27 -4.64
N PRO A 466 12.20 29.24 -4.37
CA PRO A 466 11.21 29.45 -5.41
C PRO A 466 11.21 30.93 -5.84
N HIS A 467 11.17 31.14 -7.14
CA HIS A 467 10.90 32.43 -7.76
C HIS A 467 9.54 32.35 -8.44
N ILE A 468 8.69 33.32 -8.12
CA ILE A 468 7.31 33.38 -8.59
C ILE A 468 7.10 34.76 -9.21
N ASP A 469 6.48 34.79 -10.39
CA ASP A 469 6.06 36.03 -11.04
C ASP A 469 5.19 36.85 -10.10
N ALA A 470 5.31 38.18 -10.14
CA ALA A 470 4.58 39.06 -9.25
C ALA A 470 3.04 38.90 -9.40
N THR A 471 2.57 38.62 -10.61
CA THR A 471 1.15 38.42 -10.91
C THR A 471 0.65 37.11 -10.29
N ASP A 472 1.41 36.04 -10.47
CA ASP A 472 1.07 34.73 -9.91
C ASP A 472 1.13 34.75 -8.39
N LEU A 473 2.11 35.43 -7.82
CA LEU A 473 2.25 35.61 -6.37
C LEU A 473 1.07 36.38 -5.79
N ALA A 474 0.64 37.48 -6.41
CA ALA A 474 -0.48 38.28 -5.93
C ALA A 474 -1.79 37.45 -5.90
N ARG A 475 -2.05 36.66 -6.95
CA ARG A 475 -3.22 35.78 -7.04
C ARG A 475 -3.15 34.62 -6.05
N PHE A 476 -1.98 33.98 -5.94
CA PHE A 476 -1.73 32.95 -4.93
C PHE A 476 -2.02 33.47 -3.51
N LEU A 477 -1.53 34.66 -3.16
CA LEU A 477 -1.78 35.28 -1.85
C LEU A 477 -3.25 35.65 -1.65
N GLY A 478 -3.95 36.07 -2.70
CA GLY A 478 -5.39 36.33 -2.65
C GLY A 478 -6.22 35.09 -2.29
N HIS A 479 -5.78 33.91 -2.71
CA HIS A 479 -6.41 32.64 -2.33
C HIS A 479 -5.96 32.11 -0.97
N ALA A 480 -4.69 32.29 -0.62
CA ALA A 480 -4.15 31.89 0.68
C ALA A 480 -4.78 32.69 1.82
N PHE A 481 -5.03 33.98 1.60
CA PHE A 481 -5.55 34.93 2.58
C PHE A 481 -6.78 35.67 1.99
N PRO A 482 -7.97 35.05 2.02
CA PRO A 482 -9.17 35.66 1.45
C PRO A 482 -9.64 36.89 2.26
N ASP A 483 -9.34 36.96 3.55
CA ASP A 483 -9.56 38.16 4.36
C ASP A 483 -8.49 39.22 3.99
N PRO A 484 -8.89 40.42 3.55
CA PRO A 484 -7.96 41.50 3.27
C PRO A 484 -7.03 41.84 4.44
N ALA A 485 -7.50 41.75 5.69
CA ALA A 485 -6.70 42.06 6.87
C ALA A 485 -5.55 41.07 7.06
N ASP A 486 -5.82 39.76 6.90
CA ASP A 486 -4.80 38.72 6.98
C ASP A 486 -3.77 38.86 5.86
N ARG A 487 -4.24 39.20 4.65
CA ARG A 487 -3.38 39.42 3.48
C ARG A 487 -2.47 40.64 3.66
N ASP A 488 -2.99 41.73 4.20
CA ASP A 488 -2.22 42.94 4.48
C ASP A 488 -1.18 42.69 5.58
N ALA A 489 -1.55 41.96 6.63
CA ALA A 489 -0.63 41.54 7.69
C ALA A 489 0.51 40.65 7.15
N PHE A 490 0.18 39.70 6.27
CA PHE A 490 1.17 38.86 5.60
C PHE A 490 2.11 39.67 4.70
N THR A 491 1.55 40.59 3.91
CA THR A 491 2.32 41.49 3.02
C THR A 491 3.28 42.37 3.83
N ALA A 492 2.82 42.92 4.96
CA ALA A 492 3.67 43.70 5.86
C ALA A 492 4.86 42.88 6.40
N ARG A 493 4.67 41.60 6.73
CA ARG A 493 5.77 40.68 7.11
C ARG A 493 6.74 40.47 5.95
N MET A 494 6.25 40.24 4.73
CA MET A 494 7.10 40.13 3.55
C MET A 494 7.95 41.40 3.32
N ASP A 495 7.34 42.59 3.44
CA ASP A 495 8.05 43.87 3.29
C ASP A 495 9.05 44.14 4.41
N ALA A 496 8.80 43.64 5.62
CA ALA A 496 9.78 43.65 6.70
C ALA A 496 10.99 42.78 6.35
N HIS A 497 10.79 41.59 5.78
CA HIS A 497 11.87 40.73 5.31
C HIS A 497 12.66 41.33 4.14
N ARG A 498 12.00 42.05 3.22
CA ARG A 498 12.67 42.82 2.15
C ARG A 498 13.62 43.86 2.71
N ARG A 499 13.20 44.61 3.73
CA ARG A 499 13.97 45.70 4.36
C ARG A 499 15.07 45.21 5.30
N GLY A 500 14.87 44.06 5.93
CA GLY A 500 15.79 43.48 6.91
C GLY A 500 16.79 42.47 6.34
N GLY A 501 16.76 42.19 5.04
CA GLY A 501 17.78 41.37 4.39
C GLY A 501 19.16 42.01 4.56
N PRO A 502 20.25 41.23 4.75
CA PRO A 502 21.59 41.78 4.80
C PRO A 502 21.79 42.61 3.53
N GLY A 503 22.05 43.91 3.70
CA GLY A 503 22.32 44.80 2.58
C GLY A 503 23.43 44.20 1.73
N GLU A 504 23.15 44.03 0.44
CA GLU A 504 24.19 43.84 -0.59
C GLU A 504 25.16 45.01 -0.61
#